data_AF-A0A939UR22-F1
#
_entry.id   AF-A0A939UR22-F1
#
_cell.length_a   1.000
_cell.length_b   1.000
_cell.length_c   1.000
_cell.angle_alpha   90.00
_cell.angle_beta   90.00
_cell.angle_gamma   90.00
#
_symmetry.space_group_name_H-M   'P 1'
#
loop_
_entity.id
_entity.type
_entity.pdbx_description
1 polymer ?
#
loop_
_entity_poly.entity_id
_entity_poly.type
_entity_poly.pdbx_seq_one_letter_code
_entity_poly.pdbx_strand_id
1 'polypeptide(L)'
;PECFPDPLEAACRFANDALFHIPVRTLCRARSGGRSYLYSFRIPSGKPGVRACHAVELSYLFGTSRYGYGGKNMDMAVSRRLQELWISFARGGVPAAEGISWGEYACGRELVIDPGGFREEKAEPVPEGLKDLAFIPVLDAGLF
;
A
#
# COMPACT_ATOMS: atom_id res chain seq x y z
N PRO A 1 23.34 2.30 17.00
CA PRO A 1 22.84 1.15 16.21
C PRO A 1 23.03 1.44 14.73
N GLU A 2 23.77 0.58 14.01
CA GLU A 2 24.08 0.80 12.60
C GLU A 2 22.80 0.99 11.79
N CYS A 3 22.72 2.16 11.15
CA CYS A 3 21.62 2.56 10.28
C CYS A 3 21.75 1.71 9.00
N PHE A 4 21.07 0.56 8.98
CA PHE A 4 21.02 -0.44 7.90
C PHE A 4 22.27 -1.34 7.75
N PRO A 5 22.18 -2.64 8.06
CA PRO A 5 23.30 -3.58 7.90
C PRO A 5 23.58 -3.99 6.44
N ASP A 6 22.65 -3.74 5.50
CA ASP A 6 22.80 -4.02 4.06
C ASP A 6 22.50 -2.75 3.24
N PRO A 7 23.46 -2.23 2.46
CA PRO A 7 23.25 -1.08 1.57
C PRO A 7 22.12 -1.28 0.55
N LEU A 8 21.89 -2.50 0.06
CA LEU A 8 20.82 -2.76 -0.89
C LEU A 8 19.45 -2.65 -0.22
N GLU A 9 19.29 -3.25 0.96
CA GLU A 9 18.08 -3.09 1.77
C GLU A 9 17.83 -1.61 2.13
N ALA A 10 18.88 -0.86 2.50
CA ALA A 10 18.79 0.57 2.78
C ALA A 10 18.27 1.35 1.56
N ALA A 11 18.84 1.09 0.38
CA ALA A 11 18.45 1.73 -0.87
C ALA A 11 16.99 1.38 -1.26
N CYS A 12 16.58 0.12 -1.08
CA CYS A 12 15.20 -0.30 -1.36
C CYS A 12 14.19 0.38 -0.42
N ARG A 13 14.51 0.47 0.88
CA ARG A 13 13.67 1.16 1.86
C ARG A 13 13.56 2.66 1.54
N PHE A 14 14.69 3.30 1.26
CA PHE A 14 14.71 4.71 0.84
C PHE A 14 13.84 4.94 -0.41
N ALA A 15 14.02 4.12 -1.45
CA ALA A 15 13.23 4.23 -2.68
C ALA A 15 11.73 4.00 -2.41
N ASN A 16 11.38 3.01 -1.58
CA ASN A 16 10.00 2.74 -1.21
C ASN A 16 9.35 3.93 -0.47
N ASP A 17 10.08 4.51 0.48
CA ASP A 17 9.58 5.64 1.25
C ASP A 17 9.46 6.90 0.38
N ALA A 18 10.49 7.22 -0.40
CA ALA A 18 10.55 8.42 -1.23
C ALA A 18 9.58 8.40 -2.42
N LEU A 19 9.39 7.24 -3.06
CA LEU A 19 8.54 7.13 -4.26
C LEU A 19 7.07 6.82 -3.95
N PHE A 20 6.78 6.11 -2.85
CA PHE A 20 5.43 5.60 -2.58
C PHE A 20 4.86 6.09 -1.25
N HIS A 21 5.47 5.74 -0.11
CA HIS A 21 4.83 5.98 1.20
C HIS A 21 4.70 7.46 1.54
N ILE A 22 5.77 8.25 1.40
CA ILE A 22 5.76 9.66 1.80
C ILE A 22 4.83 10.48 0.89
N PRO A 23 4.91 10.36 -0.46
CA PRO A 23 4.03 11.11 -1.34
C PRO A 23 2.55 10.81 -1.12
N VAL A 24 2.15 9.52 -1.04
CA VAL A 24 0.73 9.15 -0.90
C VAL A 24 0.15 9.62 0.44
N ARG A 25 0.92 9.50 1.53
CA ARG A 25 0.49 9.95 2.87
C ARG A 25 0.40 11.47 2.94
N THR A 26 1.34 12.20 2.31
CA THR A 26 1.27 13.66 2.20
C THR A 26 0.03 14.08 1.42
N LEU A 27 -0.24 13.46 0.27
CA LEU A 27 -1.43 13.73 -0.54
C LEU A 27 -2.72 13.49 0.25
N CYS A 28 -2.83 12.36 0.96
CA CYS A 28 -4.00 12.05 1.77
C CYS A 28 -4.24 13.08 2.89
N ARG A 29 -3.17 13.63 3.49
CA ARG A 29 -3.25 14.69 4.54
C ARG A 29 -3.56 16.07 3.97
N ALA A 30 -3.00 16.39 2.81
CA ALA A 30 -3.17 17.69 2.16
C ALA A 30 -4.53 17.83 1.47
N ARG A 31 -5.24 16.72 1.25
CA ARG A 31 -6.53 16.72 0.56
C ARG A 31 -7.55 17.60 1.28
N SER A 32 -7.85 18.76 0.69
CA SER A 32 -8.92 19.64 1.14
C SER A 32 -10.26 19.15 0.62
N GLY A 33 -10.97 18.37 1.43
CA GLY A 33 -12.33 17.88 1.13
C GLY A 33 -12.39 16.47 0.52
N GLY A 34 -13.45 15.74 0.88
CA GLY A 34 -13.60 14.31 0.59
C GLY A 34 -12.85 13.43 1.59
N ARG A 35 -13.12 12.12 1.53
CA ARG A 35 -12.53 11.11 2.43
C ARG A 35 -11.40 10.37 1.72
N SER A 36 -10.30 10.13 2.43
CA SER A 36 -9.19 9.31 1.94
C SER A 36 -9.21 7.96 2.64
N TYR A 37 -8.98 6.87 1.91
CA TYR A 37 -8.82 5.52 2.47
C TYR A 37 -7.50 4.96 1.97
N LEU A 38 -6.55 4.72 2.89
CA LEU A 38 -5.20 4.26 2.55
C LEU A 38 -4.98 2.83 3.05
N TYR A 39 -4.31 2.01 2.24
CA TYR A 39 -3.86 0.68 2.63
C TYR A 39 -2.38 0.43 2.28
N SER A 40 -1.74 -0.46 3.03
CA SER A 40 -0.40 -0.99 2.80
C SER A 40 -0.49 -2.48 2.53
N PHE A 41 -0.12 -2.90 1.32
CA PHE A 41 -0.13 -4.31 0.92
C PHE A 41 1.24 -4.93 1.15
N ARG A 42 1.32 -5.94 2.02
CA ARG A 42 2.57 -6.54 2.52
C ARG A 42 2.65 -8.06 2.28
N ILE A 43 1.71 -8.63 1.53
CA ILE A 43 1.80 -10.04 1.13
C ILE A 43 2.91 -10.18 0.06
N PRO A 44 3.88 -11.09 0.24
CA PRO A 44 4.93 -11.30 -0.74
C PRO A 44 4.38 -11.88 -2.04
N SER A 45 5.14 -11.70 -3.13
CA SER A 45 4.82 -12.33 -4.40
C SER A 45 4.83 -13.86 -4.29
N GLY A 46 4.09 -14.53 -5.18
CA GLY A 46 4.20 -15.96 -5.39
C GLY A 46 5.54 -16.40 -6.02
N LYS A 47 6.40 -15.46 -6.43
CA LYS A 47 7.72 -15.72 -6.99
C LYS A 47 8.77 -15.88 -5.88
N PRO A 48 9.58 -16.95 -5.88
CA PRO A 48 10.62 -17.16 -4.88
C PRO A 48 11.58 -15.96 -4.77
N GLY A 49 11.87 -15.54 -3.54
CA GLY A 49 12.79 -14.43 -3.27
C GLY A 49 12.23 -13.03 -3.52
N VAL A 50 11.00 -12.89 -4.03
CA VAL A 50 10.35 -11.60 -4.28
C VAL A 50 9.42 -11.27 -3.11
N ARG A 51 9.71 -10.17 -2.41
CA ARG A 51 8.89 -9.67 -1.28
C ARG A 51 7.58 -9.03 -1.80
N ALA A 52 6.92 -8.22 -0.99
CA ALA A 52 5.80 -7.38 -1.44
C ALA A 52 6.32 -6.26 -2.35
N CYS A 53 6.65 -6.61 -3.59
CA CYS A 53 7.23 -5.68 -4.56
C CYS A 53 6.16 -4.76 -5.14
N HIS A 54 6.60 -3.73 -5.86
CA HIS A 54 5.69 -2.87 -6.63
C HIS A 54 4.75 -3.69 -7.53
N ALA A 55 3.47 -3.33 -7.55
CA ALA A 55 2.39 -3.95 -8.31
C ALA A 55 2.03 -5.41 -7.95
N VAL A 56 2.53 -5.92 -6.81
CA VAL A 56 2.23 -7.30 -6.36
C VAL A 56 0.74 -7.51 -6.08
N GLU A 57 0.05 -6.48 -5.59
CA GLU A 57 -1.35 -6.49 -5.21
C GLU A 57 -2.29 -6.61 -6.40
N LEU A 58 -1.85 -6.28 -7.61
CA LEU A 58 -2.69 -6.33 -8.81
C LEU A 58 -3.22 -7.73 -9.09
N SER A 59 -2.43 -8.78 -8.83
CA SER A 59 -2.91 -10.16 -8.97
C SER A 59 -4.05 -10.47 -8.00
N TYR A 60 -4.04 -9.90 -6.79
CA TYR A 60 -5.13 -10.02 -5.83
C TYR A 60 -6.33 -9.17 -6.24
N LEU A 61 -6.11 -7.93 -6.67
CA LEU A 61 -7.16 -7.01 -7.09
C LEU A 61 -7.95 -7.55 -8.28
N PHE A 62 -7.29 -8.15 -9.26
CA PHE A 62 -7.94 -8.71 -10.46
C PHE A 62 -8.28 -10.20 -10.33
N GLY A 63 -7.89 -10.87 -9.25
CA GLY A 63 -8.14 -12.30 -9.06
C GLY A 63 -7.38 -13.19 -10.05
N THR A 64 -6.22 -12.72 -10.55
CA THR A 64 -5.44 -13.36 -11.62
C THR A 64 -4.23 -14.12 -11.06
N SER A 65 -4.48 -15.24 -10.39
CA SER A 65 -3.41 -16.04 -9.73
C SER A 65 -2.35 -16.62 -10.68
N ARG A 66 -2.68 -16.78 -11.97
CA ARG A 66 -1.79 -17.38 -12.99
C ARG A 66 -0.85 -16.39 -13.67
N TYR A 67 -1.07 -15.08 -13.53
CA TYR A 67 -0.33 -14.04 -14.24
C TYR A 67 0.28 -13.02 -13.26
N GLY A 68 1.37 -12.36 -13.68
CA GLY A 68 2.00 -11.30 -12.90
C GLY A 68 2.84 -11.79 -11.71
N TYR A 69 2.58 -11.23 -10.53
CA TYR A 69 3.26 -11.55 -9.27
C TYR A 69 2.47 -12.50 -8.37
N GLY A 70 1.27 -12.89 -8.82
CA GLY A 70 0.51 -13.98 -8.25
C GLY A 70 1.28 -15.31 -8.31
N GLY A 71 0.72 -16.32 -7.69
CA GLY A 71 1.26 -17.66 -7.72
C GLY A 71 0.18 -18.69 -7.51
N LYS A 72 0.54 -19.98 -7.69
CA LYS A 72 -0.39 -21.10 -7.49
C LYS A 72 -1.06 -21.09 -6.12
N ASN A 73 -0.38 -20.54 -5.11
CA ASN A 73 -0.81 -20.51 -3.72
C ASN A 73 -1.36 -19.13 -3.30
N MET A 74 -1.78 -18.29 -4.26
CA MET A 74 -2.40 -17.00 -3.95
C MET A 74 -3.65 -17.20 -3.10
N ASP A 75 -3.76 -16.44 -2.01
CA ASP A 75 -4.92 -16.49 -1.12
C ASP A 75 -6.13 -15.83 -1.80
N MET A 76 -7.03 -16.67 -2.32
CA MET A 76 -8.24 -16.22 -3.00
C MET A 76 -9.26 -15.58 -2.04
N ALA A 77 -9.20 -15.88 -0.75
CA ALA A 77 -10.08 -15.25 0.24
C ALA A 77 -9.64 -13.81 0.50
N VAL A 78 -8.34 -13.54 0.56
CA VAL A 78 -7.80 -12.16 0.58
C VAL A 78 -8.16 -11.43 -0.72
N SER A 79 -8.00 -12.07 -1.88
CA SER A 79 -8.34 -11.49 -3.18
C SER A 79 -9.81 -11.07 -3.25
N ARG A 80 -10.74 -11.93 -2.82
CA ARG A 80 -12.18 -11.63 -2.78
C ARG A 80 -12.51 -10.45 -1.86
N ARG A 81 -11.95 -10.43 -0.65
CA ARG A 81 -12.15 -9.32 0.30
C ARG A 81 -11.59 -8.00 -0.24
N LEU A 82 -10.42 -8.02 -0.87
CA LEU A 82 -9.85 -6.83 -1.52
C LEU A 82 -10.78 -6.32 -2.62
N GLN A 83 -11.33 -7.21 -3.46
CA GLN A 83 -12.29 -6.82 -4.50
C GLN A 83 -13.58 -6.24 -3.90
N GLU A 84 -14.11 -6.80 -2.82
CA GLU A 84 -15.29 -6.27 -2.12
C GLU A 84 -15.04 -4.83 -1.62
N LEU A 85 -13.87 -4.57 -1.02
CA LEU A 85 -13.47 -3.22 -0.61
C LEU A 85 -13.42 -2.24 -1.78
N TRP A 86 -12.82 -2.65 -2.90
CA TRP A 86 -12.72 -1.80 -4.10
C TRP A 86 -14.08 -1.57 -4.78
N ILE A 87 -14.93 -2.59 -4.87
CA ILE A 87 -16.27 -2.51 -5.48
C ILE A 87 -17.18 -1.60 -4.64
N SER A 88 -17.19 -1.77 -3.31
CA SER A 88 -17.99 -0.93 -2.40
C SER A 88 -17.53 0.54 -2.45
N PHE A 89 -16.22 0.78 -2.50
CA PHE A 89 -15.66 2.11 -2.70
C PHE A 89 -16.14 2.72 -4.04
N ALA A 90 -16.06 1.97 -5.14
CA ALA A 90 -16.51 2.45 -6.45
C ALA A 90 -18.02 2.76 -6.49
N ARG A 91 -18.84 2.03 -5.71
CA ARG A 91 -20.29 2.23 -5.63
C ARG A 91 -20.71 3.40 -4.75
N GLY A 92 -20.05 3.60 -3.62
CA GLY A 92 -20.54 4.51 -2.56
C GLY A 92 -19.48 5.40 -1.90
N GLY A 93 -18.23 5.36 -2.36
CA GLY A 93 -17.14 6.15 -1.80
C GLY A 93 -16.76 5.79 -0.37
N VAL A 94 -17.14 4.60 0.10
CA VAL A 94 -16.74 4.00 1.39
C VAL A 94 -16.37 2.55 1.12
N PRO A 95 -15.12 2.13 1.37
CA PRO A 95 -14.75 0.72 1.25
C PRO A 95 -15.35 -0.06 2.42
N ALA A 96 -15.96 -1.19 2.10
CA ALA A 96 -16.60 -2.09 3.07
C ALA A 96 -16.54 -3.54 2.57
N ALA A 97 -16.20 -4.44 3.48
CA ALA A 97 -16.19 -5.89 3.28
C ALA A 97 -16.46 -6.58 4.62
N GLU A 98 -17.04 -7.77 4.59
CA GLU A 98 -17.43 -8.48 5.80
C GLU A 98 -16.23 -8.77 6.71
N GLY A 99 -16.34 -8.40 8.00
CA GLY A 99 -15.29 -8.63 8.99
C GLY A 99 -14.07 -7.70 8.86
N ILE A 100 -14.10 -6.68 8.00
CA ILE A 100 -13.02 -5.71 7.83
C ILE A 100 -13.47 -4.35 8.33
N SER A 101 -12.72 -3.79 9.29
CA SER A 101 -12.84 -2.39 9.70
C SER A 101 -11.75 -1.59 8.98
N TRP A 102 -12.17 -0.63 8.14
CA TRP A 102 -11.27 0.29 7.44
C TRP A 102 -11.85 1.70 7.48
N GLY A 103 -11.33 2.49 8.42
CA GLY A 103 -11.67 3.89 8.62
C GLY A 103 -11.00 4.82 7.62
N GLU A 104 -11.49 6.04 7.60
CA GLU A 104 -10.87 7.14 6.86
C GLU A 104 -9.46 7.44 7.39
N TYR A 105 -8.55 7.78 6.48
CA TYR A 105 -7.18 8.22 6.76
C TYR A 105 -7.18 9.66 7.32
N ALA A 106 -7.78 9.86 8.50
CA ALA A 106 -7.82 11.16 9.17
C ALA A 106 -6.73 11.32 10.24
N CYS A 107 -6.25 10.21 10.82
CA CYS A 107 -5.30 10.21 11.95
C CYS A 107 -4.01 9.41 11.66
N GLY A 108 -3.68 9.21 10.39
CA GLY A 108 -2.51 8.42 10.00
C GLY A 108 -2.66 6.94 10.30
N ARG A 109 -3.88 6.40 10.25
CA ARG A 109 -4.14 4.96 10.32
C ARG A 109 -4.42 4.44 8.93
N GLU A 110 -3.77 3.36 8.54
CA GLU A 110 -3.93 2.72 7.23
C GLU A 110 -4.32 1.25 7.43
N LEU A 111 -5.08 0.71 6.47
CA LEU A 111 -5.38 -0.71 6.44
C LEU A 111 -4.13 -1.47 6.01
N VAL A 112 -3.67 -2.40 6.82
CA VAL A 112 -2.58 -3.31 6.49
C VAL A 112 -3.17 -4.64 6.02
N ILE A 113 -2.68 -5.09 4.87
CA ILE A 113 -3.05 -6.36 4.25
C ILE A 113 -1.78 -7.20 4.18
N ASP A 114 -1.67 -8.23 5.00
CA ASP A 114 -0.50 -9.11 5.05
C ASP A 114 -0.92 -10.58 5.22
N PRO A 115 0.01 -11.55 5.34
CA PRO A 115 -0.35 -12.95 5.52
C PRO A 115 -1.23 -13.24 6.75
N GLY A 116 -1.28 -12.34 7.75
CA GLY A 116 -2.16 -12.42 8.91
C GLY A 116 -3.57 -11.86 8.66
N GLY A 117 -3.85 -11.30 7.49
CA GLY A 117 -5.14 -10.79 7.09
C GLY A 117 -5.21 -9.26 7.05
N PHE A 118 -6.36 -8.72 7.45
CA PHE A 118 -6.72 -7.30 7.35
C PHE A 118 -6.76 -6.68 8.74
N ARG A 119 -6.03 -5.59 8.96
CA ARG A 119 -6.07 -4.84 10.22
C ARG A 119 -5.70 -3.39 10.01
N GLU A 120 -6.21 -2.50 10.85
CA GLU A 120 -5.70 -1.13 10.87
C GLU A 120 -4.45 -1.01 11.72
N GLU A 121 -3.43 -0.35 11.19
CA GLU A 121 -2.24 0.05 11.93
C GLU A 121 -2.05 1.56 11.86
N LYS A 122 -1.36 2.11 12.86
CA LYS A 122 -0.81 3.46 12.75
C LYS A 122 0.30 3.43 11.70
N ALA A 123 0.18 4.26 10.68
CA ALA A 123 1.21 4.44 9.67
C ALA A 123 2.54 4.81 10.33
N GLU A 124 3.62 4.20 9.85
CA GLU A 124 4.95 4.54 10.32
C GLU A 124 5.24 6.03 10.10
N PRO A 125 5.88 6.70 11.08
CA PRO A 125 6.24 8.10 10.93
C PRO A 125 7.26 8.25 9.81
N VAL A 126 7.10 9.30 9.01
CA VAL A 126 8.12 9.69 8.02
C VAL A 126 9.40 10.05 8.77
N PRO A 127 10.55 9.44 8.44
CA PRO A 127 11.83 9.81 9.03
C PRO A 127 12.11 11.30 8.85
N GLU A 128 12.69 11.96 9.86
CA GLU A 128 12.89 13.42 9.86
C GLU A 128 13.59 13.91 8.59
N GLY A 129 14.66 13.24 8.17
CA GLY A 129 15.44 13.59 6.97
C GLY A 129 14.72 13.36 5.64
N LEU A 130 13.51 12.78 5.65
CA LEU A 130 12.70 12.55 4.45
C LEU A 130 11.43 13.41 4.40
N LYS A 131 11.18 14.27 5.39
CA LYS A 131 9.96 15.11 5.42
C LYS A 131 9.90 16.10 4.25
N ASP A 132 11.04 16.61 3.81
CA ASP A 132 11.14 17.57 2.71
C ASP A 132 11.13 16.90 1.32
N LEU A 133 11.25 15.57 1.26
CA LEU A 133 11.19 14.78 0.03
C LEU A 133 9.77 14.57 -0.50
N ALA A 134 8.75 15.08 0.20
CA ALA A 134 7.35 15.05 -0.27
C ALA A 134 7.12 15.83 -1.59
N PHE A 135 8.15 16.51 -2.12
CA PHE A 135 8.15 17.30 -3.36
C PHE A 135 8.97 16.66 -4.50
N ILE A 136 9.10 15.32 -4.58
CA ILE A 136 9.63 14.70 -5.80
C ILE A 136 8.60 14.88 -6.94
N PRO A 137 8.99 15.45 -8.09
CA PRO A 137 8.11 15.87 -9.18
C PRO A 137 7.60 14.69 -10.03
N VAL A 138 7.19 13.57 -9.41
CA VAL A 138 6.46 12.52 -10.14
C VAL A 138 5.15 13.09 -10.73
N LEU A 139 4.63 14.17 -10.13
CA LEU A 139 3.47 14.92 -10.64
C LEU A 139 3.83 16.08 -11.59
N ASP A 140 5.07 16.55 -11.63
CA ASP A 140 5.51 17.68 -12.48
C ASP A 140 6.23 17.21 -13.77
N ALA A 141 6.58 15.92 -13.86
CA ALA A 141 7.31 15.36 -14.99
C ALA A 141 6.45 15.01 -16.22
N GLY A 142 5.16 15.38 -16.27
CA GLY A 142 4.32 15.18 -17.47
C GLY A 142 4.27 13.73 -17.98
N LEU A 143 4.48 12.75 -17.11
CA LEU A 143 4.41 11.32 -17.43
C LEU A 143 3.04 10.77 -17.04
N PHE A 144 1.98 11.35 -17.62
CA PHE A 144 0.72 10.72 -18.03
C PHE A 144 0.04 11.63 -19.06
#